data_AF-A0A0T9KXF7-F1
#
_entry.id   AF-A0A0T9KXF7-F1
#
_cell.length_a   1.000
_cell.length_b   1.000
_cell.length_c   1.000
_cell.angle_alpha   90.00
_cell.angle_beta   90.00
_cell.angle_gamma   90.00
#
_symmetry.space_group_name_H-M   'P 1'
#
loop_
_entity.id
_entity.type
_entity.pdbx_description
1 polymer ?
#
loop_
_entity_poly.entity_id
_entity_poly.type
_entity_poly.pdbx_seq_one_letter_code
_entity_poly.pdbx_strand_id
1 'polypeptide(L)'
;MDNPNSLADGPNGYYQEQIGFLTSYTAPQYDLKMVSAHALIDRGIALQEASSSFSERRWPPAKDHRERLAELMRQHLPSTAPIYTEWKAVIRSALENVYRMHLSSQIPEWADGYLWEELLQDVYSMASCSIHAVRFYQNDKVHLSMNTSVFLVPAEWNSQLASLISGCLLPAWVAPIEVDKTPNSIFGQMPSYTPLD
;
A
#
# COMPACT_ATOMS: atom_id res chain seq x y z
N MET A 1 47.20 -0.82 -15.38
CA MET A 1 46.05 -0.31 -16.15
C MET A 1 44.83 -0.94 -15.53
N ASP A 2 44.27 -0.24 -14.55
CA ASP A 2 43.12 -0.70 -13.78
C ASP A 2 41.84 -0.35 -14.54
N ASN A 3 40.93 -1.32 -14.59
CA ASN A 3 39.64 -1.24 -15.25
C ASN A 3 38.65 -0.49 -14.34
N PRO A 4 38.07 0.67 -14.75
CA PRO A 4 37.23 1.49 -13.87
C PRO A 4 35.74 1.09 -13.92
N ASN A 5 35.44 -0.21 -13.93
CA ASN A 5 34.06 -0.71 -13.95
C ASN A 5 33.73 -1.61 -12.75
N SER A 6 34.08 -1.16 -11.54
CA SER A 6 33.53 -1.77 -10.32
C SER A 6 33.21 -0.71 -9.27
N LEU A 7 32.19 0.10 -9.53
CA LEU A 7 31.58 0.93 -8.49
C LEU A 7 30.06 0.87 -8.64
N ALA A 8 29.45 -0.09 -7.91
CA ALA A 8 28.34 0.16 -6.97
C ALA A 8 27.43 -1.07 -6.72
N ASP A 9 27.98 -2.24 -6.37
CA ASP A 9 27.20 -3.29 -5.68
C ASP A 9 27.11 -2.94 -4.18
N GLY A 10 26.48 -1.80 -3.88
CA GLY A 10 25.99 -1.51 -2.54
C GLY A 10 24.57 -2.08 -2.37
N PRO A 11 24.09 -2.29 -1.12
CA PRO A 11 22.72 -2.76 -0.83
C PRO A 11 21.59 -1.86 -1.40
N ASN A 12 21.95 -0.72 -2.01
CA ASN A 12 21.04 0.25 -2.61
C ASN A 12 20.51 -0.18 -3.98
N GLY A 13 21.25 -0.98 -4.76
CA GLY A 13 20.82 -1.40 -6.10
C GLY A 13 19.55 -2.25 -6.08
N TYR A 14 19.51 -3.23 -5.18
CA TYR A 14 18.40 -4.20 -5.08
C TYR A 14 17.03 -3.55 -4.87
N TYR A 15 16.94 -2.55 -3.97
CA TYR A 15 15.65 -1.89 -3.69
C TYR A 15 15.26 -0.88 -4.78
N GLN A 16 16.24 -0.18 -5.36
CA GLN A 16 15.97 0.76 -6.45
C GLN A 16 15.47 0.07 -7.71
N GLU A 17 16.01 -1.11 -8.03
CA GLU A 17 15.56 -1.93 -9.16
C GLU A 17 14.13 -2.49 -9.00
N GLN A 18 13.62 -2.56 -7.76
CA GLN A 18 12.27 -3.03 -7.47
C GLN A 18 11.22 -1.92 -7.46
N ILE A 19 11.63 -0.64 -7.50
CA ILE A 19 10.70 0.48 -7.57
C ILE A 19 10.25 0.66 -9.03
N GLY A 20 9.08 0.11 -9.35
CA GLY A 20 8.40 0.36 -10.61
C GLY A 20 7.68 1.70 -10.60
N PHE A 21 8.10 2.64 -11.46
CA PHE A 21 7.33 3.87 -11.69
C PHE A 21 6.11 3.58 -12.55
N LEU A 22 4.96 4.10 -12.14
CA LEU A 22 3.74 4.01 -12.94
C LEU A 22 3.90 4.83 -14.22
N THR A 23 3.56 4.22 -15.34
CA THR A 23 3.41 4.91 -16.63
C THR A 23 1.96 5.37 -16.79
N SER A 24 1.68 6.27 -17.73
CA SER A 24 0.30 6.70 -18.03
C SER A 24 -0.64 5.53 -18.36
N TYR A 25 -0.12 4.42 -18.90
CA TYR A 25 -0.90 3.22 -19.24
C TYR A 25 -1.10 2.25 -18.09
N THR A 26 -0.19 2.26 -17.10
CA THR A 26 -0.24 1.37 -15.93
C THR A 26 -0.78 2.05 -14.68
N ALA A 27 -1.04 3.36 -14.75
CA ALA A 27 -1.68 4.11 -13.69
C ALA A 27 -3.10 3.56 -13.43
N PRO A 28 -3.53 3.48 -12.16
CA PRO A 28 -4.89 3.08 -11.83
C PRO A 28 -5.93 3.97 -12.52
N GLN A 29 -6.96 3.35 -13.09
CA GLN A 29 -8.03 4.02 -13.85
C GLN A 29 -9.19 4.52 -12.97
N TYR A 30 -9.05 4.44 -11.65
CA TYR A 30 -10.06 4.87 -10.67
C TYR A 30 -9.61 6.13 -9.94
N ASP A 31 -10.55 6.80 -9.27
CA ASP A 31 -10.28 8.04 -8.55
C ASP A 31 -9.24 7.82 -7.44
N LEU A 32 -8.15 8.57 -7.53
CA LEU A 32 -7.06 8.60 -6.56
C LEU A 32 -7.04 9.93 -5.83
N LYS A 33 -6.61 9.88 -4.56
CA LYS A 33 -6.30 11.08 -3.77
C LYS A 33 -4.97 10.92 -3.05
N MET A 34 -4.33 12.05 -2.76
CA MET A 34 -3.14 12.09 -1.92
C MET A 34 -3.53 12.06 -0.44
N VAL A 35 -2.84 11.23 0.33
CA VAL A 35 -2.97 11.16 1.79
C VAL A 35 -1.59 11.16 2.44
N SER A 36 -1.50 11.67 3.66
CA SER A 36 -0.26 11.61 4.42
C SER A 36 0.05 10.19 4.88
N ALA A 37 1.35 9.90 5.07
CA ALA A 37 1.84 8.67 5.69
C ALA A 37 1.16 8.42 7.05
N HIS A 38 0.99 9.48 7.84
CA HIS A 38 0.31 9.41 9.14
C HIS A 38 -1.13 8.91 9.02
N ALA A 39 -1.92 9.47 8.10
CA ALA A 39 -3.30 9.03 7.90
C ALA A 39 -3.41 7.57 7.41
N LEU A 40 -2.42 7.07 6.66
CA LEU A 40 -2.36 5.65 6.29
C LEU A 40 -1.97 4.75 7.45
N ILE A 41 -1.03 5.20 8.28
CA ILE A 41 -0.64 4.49 9.50
C ILE A 41 -1.84 4.36 10.44
N ASP A 42 -2.62 5.43 10.65
CA ASP A 42 -3.82 5.40 11.51
C ASP A 42 -4.85 4.37 11.03
N ARG A 43 -5.07 4.28 9.71
CA ARG A 43 -5.94 3.27 9.11
C ARG A 43 -5.39 1.85 9.29
N GLY A 44 -4.07 1.68 9.15
CA GLY A 44 -3.38 0.42 9.43
C GLY A 44 -3.52 0.00 10.90
N ILE A 45 -3.37 0.95 11.83
CA ILE A 45 -3.55 0.71 13.26
C ILE A 45 -5.00 0.29 13.54
N ALA A 46 -5.98 0.94 12.94
CA ALA A 46 -7.39 0.54 13.10
C ALA A 46 -7.65 -0.90 12.60
N LEU A 47 -7.01 -1.34 11.50
CA LEU A 47 -7.04 -2.73 11.05
C LEU A 47 -6.39 -3.69 12.05
N GLN A 48 -5.22 -3.34 12.60
CA GLN A 48 -4.53 -4.14 13.64
C GLN A 48 -5.37 -4.26 14.92
N GLU A 49 -5.97 -3.16 15.37
CA GLU A 49 -6.82 -3.13 16.56
C GLU A 49 -8.12 -3.93 16.37
N ALA A 50 -8.73 -3.88 15.18
CA ALA A 50 -9.93 -4.64 14.88
C ALA A 50 -9.65 -6.14 14.78
N SER A 51 -8.47 -6.50 14.26
CA SER A 51 -8.04 -7.89 14.07
C SER A 51 -7.54 -8.53 15.37
N SER A 52 -6.90 -7.79 16.29
CA SER A 52 -6.54 -8.18 17.69
C SER A 52 -5.87 -9.55 17.94
N SER A 53 -5.64 -10.37 16.92
CA SER A 53 -5.04 -11.70 17.00
C SER A 53 -3.74 -11.69 16.23
N PHE A 54 -2.64 -11.54 16.96
CA PHE A 54 -1.30 -11.58 16.41
C PHE A 54 -0.56 -12.84 16.86
N SER A 55 0.03 -13.55 15.90
CA SER A 55 1.06 -14.55 16.13
C SER A 55 2.29 -14.12 15.36
N GLU A 56 3.42 -13.94 16.07
CA GLU A 56 4.70 -13.46 15.52
C GLU A 56 5.27 -14.31 14.36
N ARG A 57 4.68 -15.49 14.10
CA ARG A 57 5.25 -16.49 13.19
C ARG A 57 4.48 -16.67 11.87
N ARG A 58 3.41 -15.92 11.62
CA ARG A 58 2.62 -16.08 10.39
C ARG A 58 3.12 -15.14 9.29
N TRP A 59 3.61 -15.73 8.20
CA TRP A 59 3.96 -14.99 6.99
C TRP A 59 2.71 -14.32 6.37
N PRO A 60 2.87 -13.17 5.69
CA PRO A 60 1.81 -12.60 4.89
C PRO A 60 1.27 -13.63 3.89
N PRO A 61 -0.05 -13.72 3.69
CA PRO A 61 -0.61 -14.67 2.74
C PRO A 61 -0.23 -14.30 1.29
N ALA A 62 -0.40 -15.27 0.39
CA ALA A 62 -0.11 -15.11 -1.03
C ALA A 62 -0.88 -13.93 -1.65
N LYS A 63 -0.34 -13.32 -2.71
CA LYS A 63 -0.91 -12.14 -3.36
C LYS A 63 -2.39 -12.32 -3.72
N ASP A 64 -2.75 -13.41 -4.39
CA ASP A 64 -4.13 -13.66 -4.83
C ASP A 64 -5.11 -13.75 -3.64
N HIS A 65 -4.68 -14.35 -2.52
CA HIS A 65 -5.47 -14.40 -1.30
C HIS A 65 -5.68 -13.01 -0.70
N ARG A 66 -4.63 -12.19 -0.66
CA ARG A 66 -4.70 -10.81 -0.18
C ARG A 66 -5.62 -9.94 -1.02
N GLU A 67 -5.54 -10.06 -2.34
CA GLU A 67 -6.42 -9.35 -3.26
C GLU A 67 -7.88 -9.78 -3.09
N ARG A 68 -8.12 -11.09 -2.95
CA ARG A 68 -9.46 -11.62 -2.69
C ARG A 68 -10.03 -11.11 -1.37
N LEU A 69 -9.23 -11.16 -0.30
CA LEU A 69 -9.62 -10.68 1.03
C LEU A 69 -9.88 -9.17 1.02
N ALA A 70 -9.02 -8.39 0.36
CA ALA A 70 -9.21 -6.96 0.18
C ALA A 70 -10.53 -6.65 -0.54
N GLU A 71 -10.86 -7.40 -1.59
CA GLU A 71 -12.12 -7.25 -2.32
C GLU A 71 -13.34 -7.58 -1.45
N LEU A 72 -13.29 -8.65 -0.67
CA LEU A 72 -14.37 -9.00 0.26
C LEU A 72 -14.56 -7.91 1.33
N MET A 73 -13.47 -7.46 1.94
CA MET A 73 -13.52 -6.36 2.91
C MET A 73 -14.08 -5.07 2.29
N ARG A 74 -13.70 -4.75 1.05
CA ARG A 74 -14.22 -3.58 0.32
C ARG A 74 -15.73 -3.62 0.18
N GLN A 75 -16.31 -4.79 -0.07
CA GLN A 75 -17.76 -4.99 -0.23
C GLN A 75 -18.54 -4.83 1.09
N HIS A 76 -17.90 -5.09 2.23
CA HIS A 76 -18.54 -5.03 3.55
C HIS A 76 -18.24 -3.76 4.34
N LEU A 77 -17.32 -2.90 3.86
CA LEU A 77 -17.00 -1.62 4.45
C LEU A 77 -17.75 -0.47 3.74
N PRO A 78 -18.15 0.59 4.46
CA PRO A 78 -18.74 1.77 3.84
C PRO A 78 -17.75 2.51 2.93
N SER A 79 -18.22 3.05 1.81
CA SER A 79 -17.39 3.89 0.92
C SER A 79 -16.94 5.19 1.58
N THR A 80 -17.75 5.75 2.48
CA THR A 80 -17.42 6.97 3.24
C THR A 80 -16.83 6.60 4.60
N ALA A 81 -15.78 7.33 5.00
CA ALA A 81 -15.13 7.11 6.29
C ALA A 81 -16.11 7.42 7.44
N PRO A 82 -16.35 6.48 8.37
CA PRO A 82 -17.04 6.79 9.61
C PRO A 82 -16.17 7.69 10.50
N ILE A 83 -16.71 8.18 11.61
CA ILE A 83 -15.91 8.95 12.57
C ILE A 83 -14.80 8.06 13.15
N TYR A 84 -13.66 8.66 13.47
CA TYR A 84 -12.44 7.91 13.86
C TYR A 84 -12.68 6.89 14.99
N THR A 85 -13.48 7.26 15.99
CA THR A 85 -13.81 6.39 17.13
C THR A 85 -14.60 5.14 16.76
N GLU A 86 -15.27 5.13 15.61
CA GLU A 86 -16.08 4.01 15.13
C GLU A 86 -15.31 3.06 14.21
N TRP A 87 -14.12 3.45 13.72
CA TRP A 87 -13.37 2.70 12.71
C TRP A 87 -13.18 1.24 13.12
N LYS A 88 -12.70 1.00 14.35
CA LYS A 88 -12.46 -0.35 14.87
C LYS A 88 -13.72 -1.22 14.84
N ALA A 89 -14.85 -0.66 15.29
CA ALA A 89 -16.11 -1.39 15.37
C ALA A 89 -16.65 -1.73 13.97
N VAL A 90 -16.59 -0.76 13.04
CA VAL A 90 -17.00 -0.95 11.64
C VAL A 90 -16.13 -2.00 10.95
N ILE A 91 -14.81 -1.92 11.13
CA ILE A 91 -13.86 -2.90 10.56
C ILE A 91 -14.12 -4.30 11.12
N ARG A 92 -14.31 -4.42 12.45
CA ARG A 92 -14.62 -5.72 13.08
C ARG A 92 -15.93 -6.30 12.57
N SER A 93 -16.97 -5.49 12.41
CA SER A 93 -18.25 -5.95 11.83
C SER A 93 -18.07 -6.42 10.38
N ALA A 94 -17.27 -5.73 9.57
CA ALA A 94 -16.95 -6.17 8.22
C ALA A 94 -16.22 -7.53 8.22
N LEU A 95 -15.24 -7.74 9.12
CA LEU A 95 -14.55 -9.02 9.27
C LEU A 95 -15.50 -10.15 9.64
N GLU A 96 -16.42 -9.91 10.59
CA GLU A 96 -17.45 -10.89 10.97
C GLU A 96 -18.36 -11.26 9.78
N ASN A 97 -18.71 -10.30 8.93
CA ASN A 97 -19.49 -10.55 7.72
C ASN A 97 -18.71 -11.38 6.68
N VAL A 98 -17.44 -11.04 6.44
CA VAL A 98 -16.55 -11.81 5.56
C VAL A 98 -16.43 -13.25 6.04
N TYR A 99 -16.21 -13.45 7.34
CA TYR A 99 -16.14 -14.76 7.98
C TYR A 99 -17.44 -15.55 7.78
N ARG A 100 -18.60 -14.96 8.09
CA ARG A 100 -19.91 -15.62 7.93
C ARG A 100 -20.21 -16.02 6.49
N MET A 101 -19.76 -15.23 5.50
CA MET A 101 -19.95 -15.58 4.09
C MET A 101 -19.08 -16.76 3.65
N HIS A 102 -17.87 -16.91 4.19
CA HIS A 102 -17.00 -18.07 3.94
C HIS A 102 -17.53 -19.37 4.56
N LEU A 103 -18.34 -19.29 5.62
CA LEU A 103 -18.95 -20.45 6.29
C LEU A 103 -20.24 -20.97 5.65
N SER A 104 -20.69 -20.40 4.54
CA SER A 104 -21.89 -20.88 3.84
C SER A 104 -21.75 -22.30 3.27
N SER A 105 -20.56 -22.91 3.35
CA SER A 105 -20.25 -24.24 2.83
C SER A 105 -19.76 -25.19 3.94
N GLN A 106 -20.68 -25.92 4.60
CA GLN A 106 -20.42 -27.14 5.40
C GLN A 106 -19.03 -27.28 6.04
N ILE A 107 -18.66 -26.36 6.94
CA ILE A 107 -17.42 -26.50 7.72
C ILE A 107 -17.74 -27.17 9.06
N PRO A 108 -16.97 -28.19 9.48
CA PRO A 108 -17.13 -28.78 10.81
C PRO A 108 -16.90 -27.74 11.92
N GLU A 109 -17.70 -27.79 12.98
CA GLU A 109 -17.67 -26.84 14.12
C GLU A 109 -16.28 -26.73 14.80
N TRP A 110 -15.44 -27.77 14.70
CA TRP A 110 -14.07 -27.76 15.22
C TRP A 110 -13.08 -26.96 14.36
N ALA A 111 -13.40 -26.65 13.11
CA ALA A 111 -12.57 -25.86 12.20
C ALA A 111 -12.99 -24.37 12.16
N ASP A 112 -14.19 -24.04 12.64
CA ASP A 112 -14.72 -22.66 12.69
C ASP A 112 -13.80 -21.72 13.50
N GLY A 113 -13.44 -22.12 14.72
CA GLY A 113 -12.57 -21.30 15.59
C GLY A 113 -11.22 -21.00 14.95
N TYR A 114 -10.65 -21.96 14.24
CA TYR A 114 -9.38 -21.78 13.54
C TYR A 114 -9.53 -20.80 12.38
N LEU A 115 -10.55 -20.92 11.53
CA LEU A 115 -10.74 -20.05 10.36
C LEU A 115 -10.96 -18.58 10.73
N TRP A 116 -11.66 -18.31 11.84
CA TRP A 116 -11.81 -16.95 12.34
C TRP A 116 -10.47 -16.36 12.77
N GLU A 117 -9.70 -17.12 13.55
CA GLU A 117 -8.36 -16.70 13.99
C GLU A 117 -7.42 -16.51 12.80
N GLU A 118 -7.49 -17.37 11.78
CA GLU A 118 -6.69 -17.23 10.55
C GLU A 118 -7.02 -15.96 9.79
N LEU A 119 -8.31 -15.64 9.62
CA LEU A 119 -8.74 -14.39 8.98
C LEU A 119 -8.23 -13.16 9.74
N LEU A 120 -8.36 -13.17 11.07
CA LEU A 120 -7.88 -12.08 11.91
C LEU A 120 -6.35 -11.93 11.79
N GLN A 121 -5.61 -13.04 11.84
CA GLN A 121 -4.15 -13.03 11.70
C GLN A 121 -3.71 -12.53 10.30
N ASP A 122 -4.39 -12.95 9.23
CA ASP A 122 -4.07 -12.50 7.88
C ASP A 122 -4.22 -10.97 7.75
N VAL A 123 -5.32 -10.42 8.26
CA VAL A 123 -5.57 -8.97 8.24
C VAL A 123 -4.58 -8.23 9.13
N TYR A 124 -4.29 -8.75 10.33
CA TYR A 124 -3.30 -8.16 11.23
C TYR A 124 -1.91 -8.11 10.57
N SER A 125 -1.45 -9.23 10.02
CA SER A 125 -0.16 -9.33 9.35
C SER A 125 -0.08 -8.37 8.17
N MET A 126 -1.14 -8.27 7.37
CA MET A 126 -1.16 -7.33 6.24
C MET A 126 -1.15 -5.87 6.64
N ALA A 127 -1.93 -5.50 7.66
CA ALA A 127 -1.88 -4.16 8.21
C ALA A 127 -0.48 -3.83 8.77
N SER A 128 0.16 -4.78 9.45
CA SER A 128 1.52 -4.64 9.98
C SER A 128 2.55 -4.43 8.87
N CYS A 129 2.50 -5.26 7.82
CA CYS A 129 3.38 -5.13 6.65
C CYS A 129 3.17 -3.78 5.94
N SER A 130 1.93 -3.34 5.78
CA SER A 130 1.62 -2.05 5.16
C SER A 130 2.10 -0.86 6.01
N ILE A 131 1.93 -0.90 7.33
CA ILE A 131 2.50 0.12 8.24
C ILE A 131 4.03 0.14 8.13
N HIS A 132 4.66 -1.03 8.12
CA HIS A 132 6.11 -1.13 7.98
C HIS A 132 6.57 -0.54 6.65
N ALA A 133 5.90 -0.88 5.54
CA ALA A 133 6.19 -0.33 4.21
C ALA A 133 6.03 1.19 4.18
N VAL A 134 4.95 1.75 4.75
CA VAL A 134 4.76 3.21 4.83
C VAL A 134 5.91 3.87 5.62
N ARG A 135 6.30 3.30 6.76
CA ARG A 135 7.42 3.83 7.57
C ARG A 135 8.76 3.73 6.85
N PHE A 136 8.99 2.64 6.11
CA PHE A 136 10.16 2.45 5.27
C PHE A 136 10.26 3.57 4.22
N TYR A 137 9.20 3.77 3.43
CA TYR A 137 9.14 4.85 2.42
C TYR A 137 9.23 6.26 3.00
N GLN A 138 8.87 6.45 4.28
CA GLN A 138 8.97 7.73 4.96
C GLN A 138 10.39 8.10 5.40
N ASN A 139 11.17 7.13 5.90
CA ASN A 139 12.37 7.42 6.68
C ASN A 139 13.63 6.66 6.26
N ASP A 140 13.54 5.65 5.39
CA ASP A 140 14.71 4.84 5.05
C ASP A 140 15.61 5.51 4.00
N LYS A 141 16.53 6.34 4.47
CA LYS A 141 17.54 7.02 3.65
C LYS A 141 18.69 6.11 3.21
N VAL A 142 18.75 4.89 3.72
CA VAL A 142 19.82 3.95 3.37
C VAL A 142 19.44 3.28 2.06
N HIS A 143 18.22 2.74 1.98
CA HIS A 143 17.78 1.90 0.88
C HIS A 143 16.98 2.65 -0.21
N LEU A 144 16.46 3.85 0.09
CA LEU A 144 15.68 4.64 -0.87
C LEU A 144 16.47 5.85 -1.38
N SER A 145 16.40 6.09 -2.69
CA SER A 145 16.94 7.30 -3.32
C SER A 145 16.14 8.55 -2.93
N MET A 146 14.84 8.40 -2.67
CA MET A 146 13.93 9.49 -2.31
C MET A 146 12.88 8.99 -1.32
N ASN A 147 12.73 9.68 -0.18
CA ASN A 147 11.67 9.40 0.78
C ASN A 147 10.39 10.16 0.42
N THR A 148 9.25 9.68 0.92
CA THR A 148 7.98 10.41 0.83
C THR A 148 7.14 10.31 2.09
N SER A 149 6.46 11.40 2.42
CA SER A 149 5.42 11.44 3.46
C SER A 149 4.00 11.41 2.87
N VAL A 150 3.85 11.22 1.56
CA VAL A 150 2.59 11.28 0.82
C VAL A 150 2.41 10.03 -0.04
N PHE A 151 1.19 9.53 -0.08
CA PHE A 151 0.81 8.33 -0.83
C PHE A 151 -0.44 8.61 -1.66
N LEU A 152 -0.51 8.02 -2.85
CA LEU A 152 -1.72 7.93 -3.64
C LEU A 152 -2.54 6.74 -3.15
N VAL A 153 -3.83 6.97 -2.90
CA VAL A 153 -4.76 5.93 -2.46
C VAL A 153 -6.11 6.11 -3.17
N PRO A 154 -6.94 5.06 -3.26
CA PRO A 154 -8.31 5.20 -3.74
C PRO A 154 -9.08 6.29 -3.00
N ALA A 155 -9.99 7.00 -3.68
CA ALA A 155 -10.75 8.09 -3.07
C ALA A 155 -11.67 7.62 -1.93
N GLU A 156 -12.28 6.44 -2.08
CA GLU A 156 -13.19 5.82 -1.13
C GLU A 156 -12.47 5.16 0.05
N TRP A 157 -13.08 5.22 1.24
CA TRP A 157 -12.49 4.71 2.48
C TRP A 157 -12.38 3.18 2.52
N ASN A 158 -13.41 2.45 2.09
CA ASN A 158 -13.35 0.99 1.95
C ASN A 158 -12.20 0.55 1.03
N SER A 159 -12.03 1.22 -0.10
CA SER A 159 -10.98 0.95 -1.09
C SER A 159 -9.58 1.31 -0.56
N GLN A 160 -9.47 2.34 0.29
CA GLN A 160 -8.22 2.61 1.03
C GLN A 160 -7.85 1.47 1.98
N LEU A 161 -8.80 0.99 2.80
CA LEU A 161 -8.54 -0.13 3.70
C LEU A 161 -8.21 -1.41 2.92
N ALA A 162 -8.91 -1.65 1.81
CA ALA A 162 -8.61 -2.76 0.91
C ALA A 162 -7.18 -2.68 0.35
N SER A 163 -6.69 -1.48 0.00
CA SER A 163 -5.30 -1.30 -0.47
C SER A 163 -4.24 -1.66 0.58
N LEU A 164 -4.53 -1.39 1.87
CA LEU A 164 -3.67 -1.78 2.98
C LEU A 164 -3.67 -3.30 3.19
N ILE A 165 -4.79 -3.97 2.93
CA ILE A 165 -4.92 -5.43 3.03
C ILE A 165 -4.24 -6.13 1.84
N SER A 166 -4.41 -5.61 0.62
CA SER A 166 -3.74 -6.16 -0.56
C SER A 166 -2.25 -5.85 -0.59
N GLY A 167 -1.79 -4.86 0.18
CA GLY A 167 -0.41 -4.36 0.16
C GLY A 167 -0.06 -3.57 -1.09
N CYS A 168 -1.07 -3.08 -1.83
CA CYS A 168 -0.87 -2.23 -2.99
C CYS A 168 -0.78 -0.76 -2.54
N LEU A 169 0.42 -0.33 -2.19
CA LEU A 169 0.70 1.04 -1.75
C LEU A 169 1.41 1.81 -2.86
N LEU A 170 1.00 3.06 -3.07
CA LEU A 170 1.55 3.92 -4.11
C LEU A 170 2.23 5.14 -3.45
N PRO A 171 3.53 5.06 -3.11
CA PRO A 171 4.27 6.23 -2.65
C PRO A 171 4.26 7.31 -3.73
N ALA A 172 4.12 8.57 -3.33
CA ALA A 172 4.02 9.70 -4.24
C ALA A 172 5.10 10.73 -3.92
N TRP A 173 5.93 11.08 -4.89
CA TRP A 173 6.90 12.17 -4.75
C TRP A 173 6.33 13.43 -5.38
N VAL A 174 6.22 14.48 -4.58
CA VAL A 174 5.75 15.79 -5.03
C VAL A 174 6.96 16.70 -5.16
N ALA A 175 7.18 17.23 -6.36
CA ALA A 175 8.24 18.19 -6.64
C ALA A 175 7.61 19.49 -7.16
N PRO A 176 8.11 20.67 -6.74
CA PRO A 176 7.73 21.92 -7.37
C PRO A 176 8.20 21.90 -8.83
N ILE A 177 7.34 22.36 -9.73
CA ILE A 177 7.67 22.51 -11.15
C ILE A 177 7.66 24.00 -11.47
N GLU A 178 8.75 24.47 -12.04
CA GLU A 178 8.85 25.80 -12.61
C GLU A 178 8.34 25.74 -14.05
N VAL A 179 7.22 26.44 -14.30
CA VAL A 179 6.51 26.38 -15.60
C VAL A 179 7.40 26.90 -16.73
N ASP A 180 8.19 27.94 -16.47
CA ASP A 180 9.15 28.54 -17.38
C ASP A 180 10.35 27.64 -17.71
N LYS A 181 10.68 26.68 -16.82
CA LYS A 181 11.69 25.63 -17.06
C LYS A 181 11.13 24.37 -17.70
N THR A 182 9.81 24.28 -17.86
CA THR A 182 9.19 23.13 -18.52
C THR A 182 9.52 23.16 -20.02
N PRO A 183 9.98 22.06 -20.63
CA PRO A 183 10.32 22.05 -22.05
C PRO A 183 9.16 22.53 -22.93
N ASN A 184 9.46 23.39 -23.90
CA ASN A 184 8.50 24.02 -24.82
C ASN A 184 7.53 25.05 -24.20
N SER A 185 7.70 25.46 -22.94
CA SER A 185 6.88 26.52 -22.32
C SER A 185 7.19 27.92 -22.85
N ILE A 186 8.40 28.13 -23.32
CA ILE A 186 8.81 29.36 -24.01
C ILE A 186 8.71 29.07 -25.50
N PHE A 187 7.64 29.55 -26.15
CA PHE A 187 7.50 29.55 -27.61
C PHE A 187 8.67 30.35 -28.23
N GLY A 188 9.79 29.67 -28.50
CA GLY A 188 10.98 30.30 -29.09
C GLY A 188 12.32 29.63 -28.75
N GLN A 189 12.41 28.80 -27.70
CA GLN A 189 13.59 28.00 -27.41
C GLN A 189 13.25 26.51 -27.53
N MET A 190 13.53 25.93 -28.70
CA MET A 190 13.65 24.49 -28.81
C MET A 190 14.81 24.04 -27.91
N PRO A 191 14.64 23.02 -27.04
CA PRO A 191 15.78 22.45 -26.34
C PRO A 191 16.74 21.84 -27.38
N SER A 192 17.92 22.44 -27.54
CA SER A 192 19.02 21.80 -28.24
C SER A 192 19.57 20.71 -27.33
N TYR A 193 19.18 19.47 -27.56
CA TYR A 193 19.84 18.34 -26.94
C TYR A 193 21.24 18.23 -27.56
N THR A 194 22.29 18.40 -26.76
CA THR A 194 23.63 17.98 -27.15
C THR A 194 23.55 16.46 -27.39
N PRO A 195 24.01 15.95 -28.55
CA PRO A 195 24.11 14.51 -28.76
C PRO A 195 24.94 13.91 -27.62
N LEU A 196 24.47 12.79 -27.08
CA LEU A 196 25.30 11.96 -26.20
C LEU A 196 26.38 11.33 -27.08
N ASP A 197 27.64 11.74 -26.87
CA ASP A 197 28.81 11.03 -27.38
C ASP A 197 28.98 9.66 -26.72
#